data_AF-A0A428NHI4-F1
#
_entry.id   AF-A0A428NHI4-F1
#
_cell.length_a   1.000
_cell.length_b   1.000
_cell.length_c   1.000
_cell.angle_alpha   90.00
_cell.angle_beta   90.00
_cell.angle_gamma   90.00
#
_symmetry.space_group_name_H-M   'P 1'
#
loop_
_entity.id
_entity.type
_entity.pdbx_description
1 polymer ?
#
loop_
_entity_poly.entity_id
_entity_poly.type
_entity_poly.pdbx_seq_one_letter_code
_entity_poly.pdbx_strand_id
1 'polypeptide(L)'
;MDLRVQGEKSLGRVSPLLSSPAAATWDVNLLREVGEHLAEECKSKSASVLLAPTMCIHRHPLGGRNFESFSEDPYLTGKLATAHVQGLQSRGVGATSKHFVANDQETKRFKVNVQVNPRSFREVYLLPFQMVVRDADPWCMMTAYNKVNGHYCDASKKLLDKIARDEWKWQGVFVSDWGGTSSTVDSINNGLDLEMPGPPAKRSKAALEQSLKDHAVGLEQVGKAALRMLNLLERAGRFKDAKEEPEYCRDNLATRELLRRAAASGVVMLKNKNHALPIQLDKGMSKIAVVGPNAKRIVAGGGGSSYIKAPYWTPVLDSIKDRAVNHSVDVVFHTGAKVNRYLPTVLPSVVQDKVTGQSDASVEWHLGHDLTSDVVAETHM
;
A
#
# COMPACT_ATOMS: atom_id res chain seq x y z
N MET A 1 -0.01 17.08 18.94
CA MET A 1 0.02 15.60 19.06
C MET A 1 -0.32 15.08 17.69
N ASP A 2 0.70 14.72 16.92
CA ASP A 2 0.50 14.29 15.53
C ASP A 2 0.36 12.76 15.49
N LEU A 3 -0.66 12.31 14.75
CA LEU A 3 -0.83 10.92 14.38
C LEU A 3 -0.18 10.75 13.01
N ARG A 4 0.97 10.09 12.97
CA ARG A 4 1.62 9.79 11.71
C ARG A 4 0.91 8.61 11.03
N VAL A 5 0.04 8.96 10.09
CA VAL A 5 -0.64 8.03 9.18
C VAL A 5 0.22 7.91 7.92
N GLN A 6 0.80 6.74 7.66
CA GLN A 6 1.73 6.56 6.56
C GLN A 6 1.18 5.67 5.45
N GLY A 7 1.28 6.15 4.22
CA GLY A 7 1.12 5.35 3.01
C GLY A 7 2.36 4.53 2.72
N GLU A 8 2.21 3.46 1.94
CA GLU A 8 3.35 2.61 1.52
C GLU A 8 4.46 3.42 0.81
N LYS A 9 4.14 4.55 0.16
CA LYS A 9 5.08 5.48 -0.50
C LYS A 9 5.96 6.30 0.44
N SER A 10 5.52 6.60 1.65
CA SER A 10 6.32 7.36 2.63
C SER A 10 7.20 6.44 3.49
N LEU A 11 7.06 5.13 3.31
CA LEU A 11 7.95 4.13 3.89
C LEU A 11 9.24 4.08 3.05
N GLY A 12 10.16 4.99 3.33
CA GLY A 12 11.54 4.75 2.94
C GLY A 12 11.98 3.43 3.55
N ARG A 13 12.34 2.43 2.73
CA ARG A 13 12.96 1.17 3.20
C ARG A 13 12.07 0.27 4.05
N VAL A 14 10.90 -0.06 3.54
CA VAL A 14 10.10 -1.22 3.97
C VAL A 14 10.05 -2.21 2.82
N SER A 15 9.79 -3.50 3.06
CA SER A 15 9.54 -4.52 2.05
C SER A 15 8.24 -5.27 2.37
N PRO A 16 7.07 -4.85 1.85
CA PRO A 16 5.89 -5.70 1.90
C PRO A 16 5.97 -6.71 0.77
N LEU A 17 5.60 -7.96 1.07
CA LEU A 17 5.13 -8.88 0.04
C LEU A 17 3.88 -8.26 -0.59
N LEU A 18 3.85 -8.18 -1.93
CA LEU A 18 2.64 -7.72 -2.64
C LEU A 18 1.45 -8.64 -2.31
N SER A 19 0.26 -8.06 -2.18
CA SER A 19 -0.93 -8.79 -1.72
C SER A 19 -1.34 -9.93 -2.65
N SER A 20 -1.18 -9.84 -3.97
CA SER A 20 -1.59 -10.95 -4.86
C SER A 20 -0.66 -12.17 -4.78
N PRO A 21 0.68 -12.02 -4.82
CA PRO A 21 1.60 -13.11 -4.47
C PRO A 21 1.36 -13.65 -3.05
N ALA A 22 1.03 -12.78 -2.08
CA ALA A 22 0.67 -13.22 -0.74
C ALA A 22 -0.61 -14.08 -0.74
N ALA A 23 -1.59 -13.74 -1.58
CA ALA A 23 -2.81 -14.52 -1.73
C ALA A 23 -2.57 -15.90 -2.33
N ALA A 24 -1.62 -16.00 -3.26
CA ALA A 24 -1.24 -17.27 -3.86
C ALA A 24 -0.60 -18.25 -2.85
N THR A 25 -0.20 -17.80 -1.66
CA THR A 25 0.29 -18.68 -0.59
C THR A 25 -0.83 -19.51 0.05
N TRP A 26 -2.08 -19.01 0.05
CA TRP A 26 -3.21 -19.55 0.83
C TRP A 26 -2.90 -19.71 2.34
N ASP A 27 -1.91 -18.99 2.87
CA ASP A 27 -1.38 -19.19 4.22
C ASP A 27 -1.72 -18.00 5.16
N VAL A 28 -2.75 -18.20 5.97
CA VAL A 28 -3.20 -17.25 6.99
C VAL A 28 -2.12 -16.97 8.04
N ASN A 29 -1.33 -17.98 8.42
CA ASN A 29 -0.30 -17.83 9.45
C ASN A 29 0.86 -16.98 8.93
N LEU A 30 1.29 -17.23 7.69
CA LEU A 30 2.29 -16.42 7.01
C LEU A 30 1.83 -14.96 6.88
N LEU A 31 0.56 -14.71 6.52
CA LEU A 31 0.06 -13.32 6.42
C LEU A 31 -0.02 -12.61 7.77
N ARG A 32 -0.34 -13.34 8.85
CA ARG A 32 -0.27 -12.80 10.21
C ARG A 32 1.17 -12.45 10.58
N GLU A 33 2.14 -13.32 10.29
CA GLU A 33 3.57 -13.06 10.53
C GLU A 33 4.08 -11.86 9.72
N VAL A 34 3.70 -11.74 8.45
CA VAL A 34 3.99 -10.56 7.63
C VAL A 34 3.38 -9.30 8.24
N GLY A 35 2.14 -9.36 8.72
CA GLY A 35 1.49 -8.24 9.41
C GLY A 35 2.24 -7.81 10.68
N GLU A 36 2.70 -8.78 11.50
CA GLU A 36 3.52 -8.50 12.68
C GLU A 36 4.85 -7.83 12.30
N HIS A 37 5.52 -8.32 11.25
CA HIS A 37 6.75 -7.72 10.76
C HIS A 37 6.53 -6.28 10.25
N LEU A 38 5.44 -6.04 9.49
CA LEU A 38 5.10 -4.72 9.00
C LEU A 38 4.83 -3.72 10.12
N ALA A 39 4.36 -4.15 11.28
CA ALA A 39 4.21 -3.27 12.44
C ALA A 39 5.57 -2.82 13.00
N GLU A 40 6.56 -3.72 13.05
CA GLU A 40 7.92 -3.36 13.45
C GLU A 40 8.56 -2.40 12.44
N GLU A 41 8.29 -2.59 11.14
CA GLU A 41 8.68 -1.64 10.11
C GLU A 41 8.00 -0.27 10.30
N CYS A 42 6.71 -0.22 10.62
CA CYS A 42 6.01 1.03 10.94
C CYS A 42 6.64 1.75 12.15
N LYS A 43 6.97 1.02 13.22
CA LYS A 43 7.63 1.58 14.40
C LYS A 43 8.99 2.19 14.08
N SER A 44 9.77 1.54 13.20
CA SER A 44 11.06 2.09 12.76
C SER A 44 10.94 3.42 12.00
N LYS A 45 9.71 3.79 11.59
CA LYS A 45 9.36 5.05 10.93
C LYS A 45 8.47 5.95 11.78
N SER A 46 8.28 5.64 13.06
CA SER A 46 7.39 6.35 13.97
C SER A 46 5.95 6.46 13.43
N ALA A 47 5.48 5.44 12.70
CA ALA A 47 4.12 5.35 12.17
C ALA A 47 3.22 4.57 13.11
N SER A 48 2.10 5.16 13.53
CA SER A 48 1.12 4.51 14.40
C SER A 48 0.02 3.76 13.64
N VAL A 49 -0.19 4.11 12.37
CA VAL A 49 -1.21 3.51 11.50
C VAL A 49 -0.60 3.25 10.13
N LEU A 50 -0.74 2.01 9.66
CA LEU A 50 -0.39 1.62 8.30
C LEU A 50 -1.62 1.70 7.40
N LEU A 51 -1.47 2.33 6.23
CA LEU A 51 -2.52 2.38 5.21
C LEU A 51 -2.59 1.05 4.42
N ALA A 52 -2.87 -0.06 5.09
CA ALA A 52 -2.95 -1.42 4.54
C ALA A 52 -3.86 -2.32 5.41
N PRO A 53 -4.37 -3.45 4.89
CA PRO A 53 -4.16 -3.98 3.53
C PRO A 53 -5.14 -3.41 2.50
N THR A 54 -4.73 -3.45 1.22
CA THR A 54 -5.64 -3.25 0.10
C THR A 54 -6.38 -4.56 -0.21
N MET A 55 -7.70 -4.49 -0.31
CA MET A 55 -8.61 -5.63 -0.38
C MET A 55 -9.77 -5.38 -1.35
N CYS A 56 -9.50 -4.60 -2.42
CA CYS A 56 -10.41 -4.50 -3.56
C CYS A 56 -10.46 -5.84 -4.31
N ILE A 57 -11.53 -6.08 -5.08
CA ILE A 57 -11.73 -7.35 -5.77
C ILE A 57 -11.12 -7.26 -7.17
N HIS A 58 -10.43 -8.32 -7.61
CA HIS A 58 -9.94 -8.43 -9.00
C HIS A 58 -11.11 -8.69 -9.97
N ARG A 59 -11.99 -7.71 -10.17
CA ARG A 59 -13.15 -7.84 -11.06
C ARG A 59 -12.75 -8.02 -12.53
N HIS A 60 -11.64 -7.40 -12.92
CA HIS A 60 -11.17 -7.41 -14.30
C HIS A 60 -9.64 -7.53 -14.33
N PRO A 61 -9.04 -8.33 -15.23
CA PRO A 61 -7.58 -8.57 -15.24
C PRO A 61 -6.75 -7.31 -15.52
N LEU A 62 -7.35 -6.30 -16.18
CA LEU A 62 -6.70 -5.00 -16.46
C LEU A 62 -6.77 -3.99 -15.29
N GLY A 63 -7.21 -4.42 -14.11
CA GLY A 63 -7.23 -3.57 -12.92
C GLY A 63 -5.82 -3.09 -12.57
N GLY A 64 -5.59 -1.78 -12.65
CA GLY A 64 -4.27 -1.18 -12.49
C GLY A 64 -3.62 -1.38 -11.11
N ARG A 65 -4.41 -1.79 -10.11
CA ARG A 65 -3.98 -2.09 -8.73
C ARG A 65 -4.31 -3.52 -8.30
N ASN A 66 -4.58 -4.43 -9.24
CA ASN A 66 -4.79 -5.84 -8.90
C ASN A 66 -3.59 -6.39 -8.13
N PHE A 67 -2.36 -6.07 -8.55
CA PHE A 67 -1.14 -6.49 -7.84
C PHE A 67 -1.10 -6.10 -6.34
N GLU A 68 -1.85 -5.06 -5.94
CA GLU A 68 -1.91 -4.52 -4.58
C GLU A 68 -3.02 -5.17 -3.75
N SER A 69 -3.97 -5.87 -4.37
CA SER A 69 -5.07 -6.57 -3.69
C SER A 69 -4.86 -8.09 -3.70
N PHE A 70 -5.62 -8.81 -2.88
CA PHE A 70 -5.43 -10.25 -2.69
C PHE A 70 -5.96 -11.10 -3.85
N SER A 71 -7.28 -11.11 -4.08
CA SER A 71 -7.92 -12.08 -4.98
C SER A 71 -9.19 -11.54 -5.64
N GLU A 72 -9.67 -12.28 -6.65
CA GLU A 72 -11.04 -12.19 -7.14
C GLU A 72 -12.05 -12.85 -6.20
N ASP A 73 -11.60 -13.81 -5.37
CA ASP A 73 -12.44 -14.49 -4.40
C ASP A 73 -12.57 -13.68 -3.10
N PRO A 74 -13.81 -13.34 -2.67
CA PRO A 74 -14.03 -12.49 -1.51
C PRO A 74 -13.70 -13.19 -0.19
N TYR A 75 -13.83 -14.52 -0.11
CA TYR A 75 -13.54 -15.25 1.13
C TYR A 75 -12.05 -15.33 1.40
N LEU A 76 -11.24 -15.69 0.39
CA LEU A 76 -9.78 -15.68 0.45
C LEU A 76 -9.27 -14.27 0.78
N THR A 77 -9.79 -13.25 0.10
CA THR A 77 -9.47 -11.84 0.38
C THR A 77 -9.76 -11.49 1.84
N GLY A 78 -10.95 -11.82 2.35
CA GLY A 78 -11.33 -11.55 3.73
C GLY A 78 -10.47 -12.30 4.76
N LYS A 79 -10.16 -13.59 4.53
CA LYS A 79 -9.34 -14.39 5.45
C LYS A 79 -7.91 -13.88 5.56
N LEU A 80 -7.27 -13.57 4.44
CA LEU A 80 -5.90 -13.09 4.42
C LEU A 80 -5.80 -11.65 4.95
N ALA A 81 -6.74 -10.79 4.59
CA ALA A 81 -6.82 -9.43 5.14
C ALA A 81 -7.02 -9.46 6.67
N THR A 82 -7.87 -10.35 7.18
CA THR A 82 -8.09 -10.53 8.62
C THR A 82 -6.79 -10.90 9.32
N ALA A 83 -6.04 -11.87 8.80
CA ALA A 83 -4.77 -12.30 9.38
C ALA A 83 -3.73 -11.17 9.39
N HIS A 84 -3.61 -10.44 8.28
CA HIS A 84 -2.72 -9.29 8.16
C HIS A 84 -3.07 -8.19 9.19
N VAL A 85 -4.36 -7.85 9.34
CA VAL A 85 -4.83 -6.85 10.31
C VAL A 85 -4.53 -7.29 11.74
N GLN A 86 -4.81 -8.56 12.08
CA GLN A 86 -4.51 -9.11 13.40
C GLN A 86 -3.01 -9.07 13.70
N GLY A 87 -2.16 -9.43 12.73
CA GLY A 87 -0.71 -9.37 12.87
C GLY A 87 -0.24 -7.95 13.20
N LEU A 88 -0.64 -6.97 12.39
CA LEU A 88 -0.27 -5.57 12.57
C LEU A 88 -0.71 -5.01 13.94
N GLN A 89 -1.98 -5.23 14.28
CA GLN A 89 -2.58 -4.69 15.51
C GLN A 89 -2.08 -5.40 16.77
N SER A 90 -1.67 -6.67 16.69
CA SER A 90 -1.05 -7.39 17.81
C SER A 90 0.26 -6.78 18.27
N ARG A 91 0.90 -5.97 17.41
CA ARG A 91 2.14 -5.26 17.69
C ARG A 91 1.92 -3.77 17.98
N GLY A 92 0.66 -3.34 18.16
CA GLY A 92 0.32 -1.96 18.55
C GLY A 92 0.33 -0.94 17.42
N VAL A 93 0.24 -1.39 16.16
CA VAL A 93 0.09 -0.52 14.99
C VAL A 93 -1.29 -0.72 14.37
N GLY A 94 -2.00 0.38 14.12
CA GLY A 94 -3.34 0.32 13.53
C GLY A 94 -3.33 -0.05 12.05
N ALA A 95 -4.26 -0.89 11.64
CA ALA A 95 -4.47 -1.20 10.23
C ALA A 95 -5.52 -0.26 9.61
N THR A 96 -5.43 -0.06 8.30
CA THR A 96 -6.42 0.68 7.51
C THR A 96 -6.85 -0.15 6.31
N SER A 97 -7.92 -0.93 6.49
CA SER A 97 -8.50 -1.70 5.40
C SER A 97 -9.00 -0.78 4.28
N LYS A 98 -8.52 -1.00 3.05
CA LYS A 98 -8.79 -0.09 1.92
C LYS A 98 -9.06 -0.81 0.60
N HIS A 99 -9.80 -0.24 -0.35
CA HIS A 99 -10.53 1.02 -0.27
C HIS A 99 -12.01 0.68 -0.20
N PHE A 100 -12.72 1.21 0.78
CA PHE A 100 -14.12 0.93 1.05
C PHE A 100 -15.01 1.87 0.21
N VAL A 101 -15.64 1.43 -0.89
CA VAL A 101 -15.63 0.08 -1.47
C VAL A 101 -15.77 0.13 -3.01
N ALA A 102 -15.47 -1.00 -3.67
CA ALA A 102 -15.61 -1.21 -5.12
C ALA A 102 -14.71 -0.30 -5.97
N ASN A 103 -13.50 -0.03 -5.48
CA ASN A 103 -12.45 0.69 -6.21
C ASN A 103 -11.61 -0.29 -7.04
N ASP A 104 -12.26 -1.01 -7.96
CA ASP A 104 -11.66 -2.16 -8.65
C ASP A 104 -11.04 -1.78 -10.01
N GLN A 105 -11.01 -0.48 -10.35
CA GLN A 105 -10.37 0.07 -11.55
C GLN A 105 -9.81 1.48 -11.33
N GLU A 106 -8.70 1.78 -12.00
CA GLU A 106 -8.05 3.09 -11.90
C GLU A 106 -8.65 4.14 -12.86
N THR A 107 -9.19 3.69 -13.99
CA THR A 107 -9.74 4.55 -15.03
C THR A 107 -10.88 5.41 -14.47
N LYS A 108 -10.65 6.73 -14.43
CA LYS A 108 -11.59 7.74 -13.89
C LYS A 108 -12.04 7.44 -12.45
N ARG A 109 -11.19 6.85 -11.60
CA ARG A 109 -11.54 6.45 -10.23
C ARG A 109 -12.20 7.54 -9.37
N PHE A 110 -11.86 8.81 -9.59
CA PHE A 110 -12.48 9.98 -8.91
C PHE A 110 -13.90 10.34 -9.35
N LYS A 111 -14.40 9.74 -10.44
CA LYS A 111 -15.67 10.14 -11.07
C LYS A 111 -16.58 8.97 -11.42
N VAL A 112 -16.01 7.77 -11.56
CA VAL A 112 -16.78 6.58 -11.96
C VAL A 112 -17.86 6.27 -10.92
N ASN A 113 -19.03 5.89 -11.42
CA ASN A 113 -20.14 5.41 -10.60
C ASN A 113 -20.35 3.92 -10.85
N VAL A 114 -19.98 3.11 -9.88
CA VAL A 114 -20.13 1.67 -9.93
C VAL A 114 -21.58 1.31 -9.66
N GLN A 115 -22.25 0.76 -10.67
CA GLN A 115 -23.61 0.24 -10.55
C GLN A 115 -23.55 -1.25 -10.20
N VAL A 116 -24.06 -1.61 -9.02
CA VAL A 116 -23.96 -2.96 -8.48
C VAL A 116 -25.25 -3.33 -7.75
N ASN A 117 -25.79 -4.51 -8.07
CA ASN A 117 -26.99 -5.01 -7.42
C ASN A 117 -26.72 -5.37 -5.94
N PRO A 118 -27.75 -5.38 -5.07
CA PRO A 118 -27.55 -5.61 -3.64
C PRO A 118 -26.87 -6.93 -3.27
N ARG A 119 -27.12 -7.99 -4.04
CA ARG A 119 -26.56 -9.32 -3.77
C ARG A 119 -25.05 -9.35 -4.00
N SER A 120 -24.62 -8.99 -5.21
CA SER A 120 -23.18 -8.91 -5.53
C SER A 120 -22.47 -7.91 -4.63
N PHE A 121 -23.14 -6.81 -4.28
CA PHE A 121 -22.58 -5.82 -3.37
C PHE A 121 -22.24 -6.41 -2.00
N ARG A 122 -23.14 -7.23 -1.44
CA ARG A 122 -22.95 -7.89 -0.15
C ARG A 122 -21.98 -9.07 -0.22
N GLU A 123 -22.21 -9.99 -1.16
CA GLU A 123 -21.50 -11.28 -1.23
C GLU A 123 -20.06 -11.15 -1.75
N VAL A 124 -19.76 -10.12 -2.56
CA VAL A 124 -18.44 -9.96 -3.20
C VAL A 124 -17.66 -8.77 -2.65
N TYR A 125 -18.22 -7.57 -2.73
CA TYR A 125 -17.44 -6.35 -2.44
C TYR A 125 -17.37 -6.02 -0.95
N LEU A 126 -18.48 -6.21 -0.22
CA LEU A 126 -18.54 -5.92 1.21
C LEU A 126 -18.08 -7.08 2.09
N LEU A 127 -18.23 -8.33 1.62
CA LEU A 127 -17.91 -9.52 2.41
C LEU A 127 -16.49 -9.49 3.01
N PRO A 128 -15.43 -9.15 2.26
CA PRO A 128 -14.09 -9.06 2.84
C PRO A 128 -14.01 -8.04 3.99
N PHE A 129 -14.62 -6.86 3.85
CA PHE A 129 -14.62 -5.82 4.89
C PHE A 129 -15.44 -6.25 6.11
N GLN A 130 -16.58 -6.91 5.90
CA GLN A 130 -17.40 -7.45 6.97
C GLN A 130 -16.62 -8.50 7.78
N MET A 131 -15.88 -9.38 7.12
CA MET A 131 -15.03 -10.38 7.76
C MET A 131 -13.94 -9.71 8.61
N VAL A 132 -13.23 -8.73 8.06
CA VAL A 132 -12.17 -8.02 8.79
C VAL A 132 -12.73 -7.26 10.00
N VAL A 133 -13.88 -6.60 9.86
CA VAL A 133 -14.57 -5.94 10.98
C VAL A 133 -14.92 -6.94 12.09
N ARG A 134 -15.55 -8.06 11.73
CA ARG A 134 -15.98 -9.09 12.70
C ARG A 134 -14.81 -9.79 13.38
N ASP A 135 -13.78 -10.13 12.63
CA ASP A 135 -12.74 -11.07 13.06
C ASP A 135 -11.43 -10.37 13.49
N ALA A 136 -11.23 -9.09 13.16
CA ALA A 136 -9.99 -8.37 13.45
C ALA A 136 -10.16 -6.92 13.97
N ASP A 137 -11.36 -6.33 13.92
CA ASP A 137 -11.65 -4.96 14.36
C ASP A 137 -10.58 -3.94 13.90
N PRO A 138 -10.54 -3.59 12.59
CA PRO A 138 -9.51 -2.71 12.06
C PRO A 138 -9.65 -1.32 12.68
N TRP A 139 -8.53 -0.70 13.08
CA TRP A 139 -8.56 0.63 13.71
C TRP A 139 -9.11 1.68 12.75
N CYS A 140 -8.80 1.54 11.47
CA CYS A 140 -9.22 2.45 10.41
C CYS A 140 -9.80 1.70 9.20
N MET A 141 -10.64 2.40 8.44
CA MET A 141 -10.99 2.04 7.07
C MET A 141 -10.83 3.26 6.17
N MET A 142 -10.28 3.07 4.98
CA MET A 142 -10.14 4.16 4.01
C MET A 142 -11.27 4.12 2.99
N THR A 143 -11.98 5.23 2.81
CA THR A 143 -13.06 5.32 1.83
C THR A 143 -12.51 5.42 0.40
N ALA A 144 -13.14 4.74 -0.55
CA ALA A 144 -12.77 4.76 -1.96
C ALA A 144 -13.08 6.10 -2.65
N TYR A 145 -12.38 6.38 -3.75
CA TYR A 145 -12.61 7.56 -4.59
C TYR A 145 -13.94 7.54 -5.35
N ASN A 146 -14.39 6.36 -5.78
CA ASN A 146 -15.51 6.22 -6.70
C ASN A 146 -16.86 6.43 -6.02
N LYS A 147 -17.89 6.54 -6.85
CA LYS A 147 -19.28 6.38 -6.40
C LYS A 147 -19.70 4.92 -6.45
N VAL A 148 -20.64 4.55 -5.60
CA VAL A 148 -21.40 3.29 -5.69
C VAL A 148 -22.88 3.64 -5.70
N ASN A 149 -23.59 3.18 -6.73
CA ASN A 149 -25.02 3.39 -6.91
C ASN A 149 -25.45 4.86 -6.68
N GLY A 150 -24.67 5.81 -7.20
CA GLY A 150 -25.00 7.24 -7.21
C GLY A 150 -24.29 8.11 -6.17
N HIS A 151 -23.73 7.52 -5.11
CA HIS A 151 -23.13 8.28 -4.00
C HIS A 151 -21.62 8.04 -3.90
N TYR A 152 -20.85 9.09 -3.67
CA TYR A 152 -19.42 8.97 -3.35
C TYR A 152 -19.23 8.17 -2.06
N CYS A 153 -18.23 7.29 -2.02
CA CYS A 153 -18.05 6.41 -0.87
C CYS A 153 -17.77 7.19 0.42
N ASP A 154 -17.01 8.28 0.35
CA ASP A 154 -16.68 9.16 1.47
C ASP A 154 -17.89 9.95 2.03
N ALA A 155 -18.96 10.06 1.24
CA ALA A 155 -20.18 10.80 1.57
C ALA A 155 -21.43 9.91 1.56
N SER A 156 -21.29 8.59 1.64
CA SER A 156 -22.42 7.67 1.56
C SER A 156 -22.91 7.24 2.93
N LYS A 157 -24.05 7.82 3.37
CA LYS A 157 -24.72 7.43 4.63
C LYS A 157 -25.02 5.94 4.70
N LYS A 158 -25.36 5.32 3.56
CA LYS A 158 -25.61 3.87 3.50
C LYS A 158 -24.36 3.07 3.88
N LEU A 159 -23.19 3.47 3.39
CA LEU A 159 -21.94 2.74 3.63
C LEU A 159 -21.39 3.03 5.02
N LEU A 160 -21.21 4.31 5.33
CA LEU A 160 -20.43 4.75 6.49
C LEU A 160 -21.23 4.71 7.79
N ASP A 161 -22.54 4.97 7.75
CA ASP A 161 -23.42 4.95 8.92
C ASP A 161 -24.20 3.62 8.97
N LYS A 162 -25.04 3.34 7.97
CA LYS A 162 -25.98 2.21 8.04
C LYS A 162 -25.31 0.84 8.03
N ILE A 163 -24.37 0.61 7.12
CA ILE A 163 -23.68 -0.67 7.06
C ILE A 163 -22.59 -0.75 8.13
N ALA A 164 -21.64 0.19 8.14
CA ALA A 164 -20.49 0.08 9.02
C ALA A 164 -20.82 0.29 10.51
N ARG A 165 -21.62 1.31 10.87
CA ARG A 165 -21.95 1.61 12.28
C ARG A 165 -23.19 0.88 12.77
N ASP A 166 -24.32 0.96 12.05
CA ASP A 166 -25.58 0.41 12.53
C ASP A 166 -25.62 -1.12 12.39
N GLU A 167 -25.22 -1.68 11.25
CA GLU A 167 -25.30 -3.12 11.01
C GLU A 167 -24.09 -3.87 11.58
N TRP A 168 -22.86 -3.47 11.23
CA TRP A 168 -21.64 -4.17 11.65
C TRP A 168 -21.13 -3.74 13.02
N LYS A 169 -21.69 -2.67 13.61
CA LYS A 169 -21.31 -2.13 14.92
C LYS A 169 -19.84 -1.68 15.01
N TRP A 170 -19.17 -1.44 13.89
CA TRP A 170 -17.78 -1.03 13.86
C TRP A 170 -17.58 0.39 14.39
N GLN A 171 -16.58 0.62 15.23
CA GLN A 171 -16.34 1.91 15.90
C GLN A 171 -14.99 2.58 15.56
N GLY A 172 -14.22 2.02 14.62
CA GLY A 172 -12.95 2.61 14.17
C GLY A 172 -13.10 3.90 13.34
N VAL A 173 -12.01 4.39 12.76
CA VAL A 173 -11.94 5.69 12.07
C VAL A 173 -12.08 5.54 10.55
N PHE A 174 -13.03 6.26 9.94
CA PHE A 174 -13.02 6.45 8.49
C PHE A 174 -12.08 7.58 8.09
N VAL A 175 -11.08 7.26 7.25
CA VAL A 175 -10.20 8.24 6.61
C VAL A 175 -10.51 8.32 5.12
N SER A 176 -10.38 9.49 4.49
CA SER A 176 -10.54 9.57 3.03
C SER A 176 -9.31 9.00 2.34
N ASP A 177 -9.45 8.45 1.13
CA ASP A 177 -8.27 8.35 0.25
C ASP A 177 -7.74 9.77 -0.07
N TRP A 178 -6.51 9.87 -0.55
CA TRP A 178 -5.77 11.12 -0.75
C TRP A 178 -6.45 12.05 -1.76
N GLY A 179 -7.00 13.17 -1.29
CA GLY A 179 -7.81 14.08 -2.10
C GLY A 179 -9.18 13.50 -2.48
N GLY A 180 -9.62 12.45 -1.78
CA GLY A 180 -10.86 11.71 -2.02
C GLY A 180 -12.06 12.22 -1.23
N THR A 181 -11.96 13.36 -0.55
CA THR A 181 -13.11 13.98 0.12
C THR A 181 -13.94 14.75 -0.91
N SER A 182 -15.22 14.37 -1.07
CA SER A 182 -16.09 14.91 -2.12
C SER A 182 -16.86 16.16 -1.68
N SER A 183 -17.23 16.26 -0.40
CA SER A 183 -18.07 17.32 0.15
C SER A 183 -17.61 17.75 1.54
N THR A 184 -17.86 19.00 1.92
CA THR A 184 -17.70 19.45 3.32
C THR A 184 -18.84 18.89 4.17
N VAL A 185 -20.07 19.18 3.77
CA VAL A 185 -21.28 18.90 4.55
C VAL A 185 -21.61 17.41 4.54
N ASP A 186 -21.76 16.80 3.35
CA ASP A 186 -22.25 15.43 3.25
C ASP A 186 -21.25 14.44 3.84
N SER A 187 -19.95 14.63 3.59
CA SER A 187 -18.92 13.73 4.11
C SER A 187 -18.87 13.77 5.64
N ILE A 188 -19.00 14.95 6.26
CA ILE A 188 -19.06 15.05 7.74
C ILE A 188 -20.35 14.41 8.26
N ASN A 189 -21.50 14.82 7.75
CA ASN A 189 -22.80 14.36 8.25
C ASN A 189 -23.03 12.86 8.06
N ASN A 190 -22.41 12.26 7.04
CA ASN A 190 -22.55 10.84 6.73
C ASN A 190 -21.48 9.96 7.35
N GLY A 191 -20.49 10.53 8.07
CA GLY A 191 -19.60 9.76 8.94
C GLY A 191 -18.16 9.56 8.48
N LEU A 192 -17.64 10.39 7.55
CA LEU A 192 -16.20 10.46 7.28
C LEU A 192 -15.51 11.22 8.41
N ASP A 193 -14.56 10.58 9.09
CA ASP A 193 -13.95 11.14 10.30
C ASP A 193 -12.76 12.06 9.98
N LEU A 194 -11.89 11.67 9.03
CA LEU A 194 -10.68 12.42 8.65
C LEU A 194 -10.57 12.64 7.13
N GLU A 195 -10.36 13.89 6.72
CA GLU A 195 -9.94 14.24 5.35
C GLU A 195 -8.42 14.11 5.23
N MET A 196 -7.96 13.47 4.16
CA MET A 196 -6.55 13.35 3.80
C MET A 196 -6.29 13.86 2.36
N PRO A 197 -5.13 14.47 2.06
CA PRO A 197 -4.10 14.91 3.01
C PRO A 197 -4.42 16.23 3.72
N GLY A 198 -3.54 16.62 4.64
CA GLY A 198 -3.41 18.00 5.06
C GLY A 198 -2.57 18.84 4.07
N PRO A 199 -2.75 20.17 4.02
CA PRO A 199 -3.86 20.91 4.64
C PRO A 199 -5.21 20.56 3.98
N PRO A 200 -6.34 20.59 4.74
CA PRO A 200 -7.62 20.11 4.24
C PRO A 200 -8.17 21.02 3.13
N ALA A 201 -8.63 20.41 2.04
CA ALA A 201 -9.19 21.12 0.90
C ALA A 201 -10.70 21.35 1.05
N LYS A 202 -11.44 20.39 1.61
CA LYS A 202 -12.90 20.46 1.81
C LYS A 202 -13.27 20.90 3.22
N ARG A 203 -12.45 20.59 4.22
CA ARG A 203 -12.68 20.93 5.63
C ARG A 203 -11.73 22.02 6.10
N SER A 204 -11.46 23.00 5.23
CA SER A 204 -10.75 24.21 5.66
C SER A 204 -11.49 24.87 6.83
N LYS A 205 -10.78 25.60 7.69
CA LYS A 205 -11.37 26.28 8.85
C LYS A 205 -12.58 27.12 8.45
N ALA A 206 -12.45 27.92 7.39
CA ALA A 206 -13.52 28.76 6.87
C ALA A 206 -14.74 27.94 6.38
N ALA A 207 -14.51 26.85 5.64
CA ALA A 207 -15.60 26.00 5.14
C ALA A 207 -16.36 25.32 6.29
N LEU A 208 -15.65 24.85 7.32
CA LEU A 208 -16.26 24.21 8.48
C LEU A 208 -17.02 25.22 9.36
N GLU A 209 -16.43 26.38 9.65
CA GLU A 209 -17.09 27.45 10.41
C GLU A 209 -18.36 27.95 9.72
N GLN A 210 -18.32 28.11 8.39
CA GLN A 210 -19.49 28.50 7.62
C GLN A 210 -20.59 27.43 7.70
N SER A 211 -20.23 26.16 7.51
CA SER A 211 -21.20 25.04 7.57
C SER A 211 -21.84 24.87 8.95
N LEU A 212 -21.13 25.21 10.02
CA LEU A 212 -21.66 25.21 11.40
C LEU A 212 -22.62 26.39 11.61
N LYS A 213 -22.26 27.60 11.15
CA LYS A 213 -23.12 28.80 11.21
C LYS A 213 -24.43 28.61 10.45
N ASP A 214 -24.36 27.96 9.29
CA ASP A 214 -25.52 27.69 8.44
C ASP A 214 -26.36 26.50 8.94
N HIS A 215 -25.98 25.88 10.07
CA HIS A 215 -26.58 24.64 10.59
C HIS A 215 -26.59 23.47 9.60
N ALA A 216 -25.77 23.54 8.54
CA ALA A 216 -25.62 22.48 7.56
C ALA A 216 -24.83 21.29 8.14
N VAL A 217 -23.92 21.55 9.09
CA VAL A 217 -23.21 20.54 9.88
C VAL A 217 -23.53 20.77 11.36
N GLY A 218 -23.92 19.70 12.07
CA GLY A 218 -24.14 19.76 13.50
C GLY A 218 -22.83 19.61 14.28
N LEU A 219 -22.66 20.39 15.37
CA LEU A 219 -21.49 20.28 16.25
C LEU A 219 -21.34 18.87 16.84
N GLU A 220 -22.45 18.17 17.09
CA GLU A 220 -22.45 16.77 17.52
C GLU A 220 -21.73 15.84 16.53
N GLN A 221 -21.88 16.06 15.22
CA GLN A 221 -21.22 15.22 14.21
C GLN A 221 -19.71 15.45 14.18
N VAL A 222 -19.29 16.71 14.33
CA VAL A 222 -17.88 17.06 14.49
C VAL A 222 -17.31 16.43 15.77
N GLY A 223 -18.07 16.49 16.88
CA GLY A 223 -17.70 15.87 18.15
C GLY A 223 -17.52 14.36 18.05
N LYS A 224 -18.40 13.65 17.31
CA LYS A 224 -18.26 12.20 17.06
C LYS A 224 -17.01 11.86 16.28
N ALA A 225 -16.71 12.61 15.20
CA ALA A 225 -15.48 12.41 14.42
C ALA A 225 -14.23 12.68 15.26
N ALA A 226 -14.22 13.78 16.01
CA ALA A 226 -13.13 14.12 16.92
C ALA A 226 -12.92 13.05 18.00
N LEU A 227 -13.99 12.54 18.62
CA LEU A 227 -13.90 11.47 19.62
C LEU A 227 -13.28 10.20 19.05
N ARG A 228 -13.63 9.79 17.83
CA ARG A 228 -13.00 8.62 17.18
C ARG A 228 -11.51 8.83 16.93
N MET A 229 -11.12 10.04 16.51
CA MET A 229 -9.71 10.40 16.36
C MET A 229 -8.96 10.39 17.70
N LEU A 230 -9.57 10.90 18.77
CA LEU A 230 -9.00 10.85 20.13
C LEU A 230 -8.85 9.41 20.62
N ASN A 231 -9.85 8.56 20.40
CA ASN A 231 -9.77 7.13 20.73
C ASN A 231 -8.66 6.43 19.94
N LEU A 232 -8.45 6.81 18.67
CA LEU A 232 -7.35 6.29 17.86
C LEU A 232 -5.98 6.71 18.42
N LEU A 233 -5.83 7.97 18.83
CA LEU A 233 -4.62 8.47 19.49
C LEU A 233 -4.36 7.75 20.81
N GLU A 234 -5.40 7.50 21.60
CA GLU A 234 -5.31 6.72 22.84
C GLU A 234 -4.89 5.28 22.57
N ARG A 235 -5.52 4.60 21.60
CA ARG A 235 -5.20 3.23 21.21
C ARG A 235 -3.76 3.10 20.69
N ALA A 236 -3.26 4.13 20.01
CA ALA A 236 -1.87 4.25 19.58
C ALA A 236 -0.89 4.69 20.68
N GLY A 237 -1.36 4.93 21.91
CA GLY A 237 -0.53 5.34 23.04
C GLY A 237 -0.01 6.79 22.97
N ARG A 238 -0.53 7.62 22.05
CA ARG A 238 0.02 8.95 21.76
C ARG A 238 -0.24 10.00 22.84
N PHE A 239 -1.20 9.76 23.73
CA PHE A 239 -1.35 10.58 24.94
C PHE A 239 -0.28 10.28 25.99
N LYS A 240 0.25 9.06 26.03
CA LYS A 240 1.33 8.67 26.95
C LYS A 240 2.69 9.06 26.41
N ASP A 241 2.91 8.85 25.11
CA ASP A 241 4.14 9.21 24.42
C ASP A 241 3.84 9.76 23.03
N ALA A 242 4.04 11.08 22.89
CA ALA A 242 3.86 11.81 21.64
C ALA A 242 5.18 11.97 20.86
N LYS A 243 6.29 11.39 21.32
CA LYS A 243 7.59 11.54 20.66
C LYS A 243 7.57 10.85 19.29
N GLU A 244 8.23 11.47 18.32
CA GLU A 244 8.51 10.87 17.03
C GLU A 244 10.01 10.62 16.97
N GLU A 245 10.40 9.33 16.93
CA GLU A 245 11.80 8.97 16.78
C GLU A 245 12.25 9.15 15.32
N PRO A 246 13.54 9.47 15.09
CA PRO A 246 14.11 9.51 13.75
C PRO A 246 13.90 8.19 13.00
N GLU A 247 13.59 8.28 11.72
CA GLU A 247 13.44 7.10 10.88
C GLU A 247 14.77 6.35 10.75
N TYR A 248 14.72 5.03 10.85
CA TYR A 248 15.86 4.17 10.58
C TYR A 248 15.45 2.94 9.77
N CYS A 249 16.43 2.30 9.16
CA CYS A 249 16.23 1.08 8.39
C CYS A 249 16.70 -0.13 9.20
N ARG A 250 15.85 -1.16 9.29
CA ARG A 250 16.19 -2.40 9.95
C ARG A 250 16.48 -3.47 8.90
N ASP A 251 17.73 -3.85 8.75
CA ASP A 251 18.14 -4.93 7.86
C ASP A 251 18.84 -6.02 8.66
N ASN A 252 18.15 -7.16 8.84
CA ASN A 252 18.63 -8.28 9.65
C ASN A 252 18.24 -9.62 9.03
N LEU A 253 18.93 -10.68 9.41
CA LEU A 253 18.75 -12.02 8.83
C LEU A 253 17.31 -12.55 8.93
N ALA A 254 16.66 -12.43 10.09
CA ALA A 254 15.30 -12.91 10.29
C ALA A 254 14.29 -12.20 9.37
N THR A 255 14.43 -10.88 9.19
CA THR A 255 13.63 -10.12 8.22
C THR A 255 13.86 -10.65 6.80
N ARG A 256 15.12 -10.84 6.39
CA ARG A 256 15.45 -11.33 5.04
C ARG A 256 14.89 -12.73 4.78
N GLU A 257 14.95 -13.61 5.78
CA GLU A 257 14.43 -14.98 5.71
C GLU A 257 12.91 -15.01 5.60
N LEU A 258 12.20 -14.20 6.40
CA LEU A 258 10.75 -14.06 6.30
C LEU A 258 10.35 -13.57 4.90
N LEU A 259 10.96 -12.48 4.42
CA LEU A 259 10.63 -11.91 3.11
C LEU A 259 10.92 -12.90 1.97
N ARG A 260 12.04 -13.62 2.05
CA ARG A 260 12.39 -14.66 1.08
C ARG A 260 11.40 -15.82 1.11
N ARG A 261 11.01 -16.31 2.29
CA ARG A 261 10.01 -17.36 2.45
C ARG A 261 8.65 -16.91 1.92
N ALA A 262 8.23 -15.70 2.25
CA ALA A 262 6.94 -15.16 1.83
C ALA A 262 6.89 -15.00 0.29
N ALA A 263 7.96 -14.46 -0.31
CA ALA A 263 8.09 -14.36 -1.76
C ALA A 263 8.11 -15.74 -2.44
N ALA A 264 8.90 -16.69 -1.93
CA ALA A 264 9.00 -18.05 -2.49
C ALA A 264 7.67 -18.81 -2.40
N SER A 265 6.95 -18.68 -1.28
CA SER A 265 5.65 -19.33 -1.05
C SER A 265 4.54 -18.79 -1.96
N GLY A 266 4.69 -17.56 -2.45
CA GLY A 266 3.75 -16.95 -3.41
C GLY A 266 4.01 -17.32 -4.87
N VAL A 267 5.09 -18.04 -5.19
CA VAL A 267 5.39 -18.47 -6.56
C VAL A 267 4.50 -19.65 -6.96
N VAL A 268 3.74 -19.50 -8.04
CA VAL A 268 2.86 -20.55 -8.58
C VAL A 268 3.49 -21.21 -9.80
N MET A 269 3.74 -22.53 -9.72
CA MET A 269 4.20 -23.32 -10.86
C MET A 269 3.02 -23.65 -11.78
N LEU A 270 2.85 -22.89 -12.86
CA LEU A 270 1.74 -23.07 -13.81
C LEU A 270 1.93 -24.27 -14.76
N LYS A 271 3.17 -24.58 -15.13
CA LYS A 271 3.49 -25.65 -16.08
C LYS A 271 4.86 -26.23 -15.79
N ASN A 272 4.94 -27.55 -15.70
CA ASN A 272 6.19 -28.30 -15.62
C ASN A 272 6.06 -29.58 -16.44
N LYS A 273 6.48 -29.53 -17.71
CA LYS A 273 6.47 -30.70 -18.61
C LYS A 273 7.85 -31.33 -18.65
N ASN A 274 7.92 -32.64 -18.82
CA ASN A 274 9.16 -33.40 -18.98
C ASN A 274 10.17 -33.20 -17.83
N HIS A 275 9.68 -32.98 -16.61
CA HIS A 275 10.53 -32.73 -15.43
C HIS A 275 11.54 -31.60 -15.64
N ALA A 276 11.15 -30.53 -16.35
CA ALA A 276 12.01 -29.37 -16.60
C ALA A 276 12.46 -28.67 -15.29
N LEU A 277 11.63 -28.73 -14.25
CA LEU A 277 11.96 -28.27 -12.90
C LEU A 277 11.83 -29.43 -11.88
N PRO A 278 12.64 -29.43 -10.80
CA PRO A 278 13.68 -28.44 -10.46
C PRO A 278 14.96 -28.60 -11.30
N ILE A 279 15.63 -27.48 -11.59
CA ILE A 279 16.90 -27.47 -12.34
C ILE A 279 17.96 -28.28 -11.60
N GLN A 280 18.51 -29.31 -12.24
CA GLN A 280 19.49 -30.24 -11.67
C GLN A 280 20.92 -29.77 -11.98
N LEU A 281 21.43 -28.80 -11.21
CA LEU A 281 22.78 -28.24 -11.43
C LEU A 281 23.90 -29.30 -11.38
N ASP A 282 23.74 -30.34 -10.57
CA ASP A 282 24.73 -31.41 -10.37
C ASP A 282 24.74 -32.51 -11.45
N LYS A 283 23.79 -32.48 -12.40
CA LYS A 283 23.62 -33.58 -13.37
C LYS A 283 24.24 -33.27 -14.73
N GLY A 284 25.53 -32.96 -14.74
CA GLY A 284 26.32 -32.81 -15.96
C GLY A 284 25.97 -31.60 -16.82
N MET A 285 25.25 -30.62 -16.27
CA MET A 285 24.99 -29.36 -16.94
C MET A 285 26.25 -28.51 -16.93
N SER A 286 26.71 -28.04 -18.08
CA SER A 286 27.89 -27.18 -18.19
C SER A 286 27.55 -25.69 -18.32
N LYS A 287 26.32 -25.37 -18.74
CA LYS A 287 25.91 -23.99 -19.05
C LYS A 287 24.41 -23.74 -18.86
N ILE A 288 24.06 -22.58 -18.32
CA ILE A 288 22.71 -22.03 -18.24
C ILE A 288 22.67 -20.70 -18.99
N ALA A 289 21.71 -20.54 -19.90
CA ALA A 289 21.42 -19.27 -20.53
C ALA A 289 20.18 -18.61 -19.87
N VAL A 290 20.39 -17.45 -19.26
CA VAL A 290 19.33 -16.62 -18.69
C VAL A 290 18.96 -15.54 -19.70
N VAL A 291 17.72 -15.59 -20.23
CA VAL A 291 17.27 -14.67 -21.28
C VAL A 291 16.07 -13.86 -20.80
N GLY A 292 16.15 -12.54 -20.91
CA GLY A 292 15.03 -11.63 -20.68
C GLY A 292 15.40 -10.38 -19.87
N PRO A 293 14.69 -9.25 -20.10
CA PRO A 293 15.04 -7.96 -19.50
C PRO A 293 14.89 -7.94 -17.97
N ASN A 294 13.96 -8.72 -17.41
CA ASN A 294 13.73 -8.80 -15.96
C ASN A 294 14.74 -9.69 -15.22
N ALA A 295 15.70 -10.32 -15.91
CA ALA A 295 16.76 -11.05 -15.24
C ALA A 295 17.73 -10.11 -14.49
N LYS A 296 18.04 -8.95 -15.08
CA LYS A 296 18.84 -7.88 -14.46
C LYS A 296 17.99 -6.76 -13.86
N ARG A 297 16.83 -6.47 -14.44
CA ARG A 297 15.90 -5.46 -13.91
C ARG A 297 15.07 -6.06 -12.79
N ILE A 298 15.16 -5.47 -11.60
CA ILE A 298 14.30 -5.82 -10.48
C ILE A 298 12.87 -5.31 -10.72
N VAL A 299 11.90 -6.21 -10.59
CA VAL A 299 10.47 -5.91 -10.55
C VAL A 299 9.93 -6.45 -9.24
N ALA A 300 10.13 -5.69 -8.17
CA ALA A 300 9.77 -6.12 -6.81
C ALA A 300 8.34 -5.77 -6.39
N GLY A 301 7.71 -4.83 -7.11
CA GLY A 301 6.43 -4.25 -6.75
C GLY A 301 5.71 -3.68 -7.97
N GLY A 302 4.42 -3.38 -7.80
CA GLY A 302 3.74 -2.47 -8.73
C GLY A 302 4.09 -1.01 -8.46
N GLY A 303 3.55 -0.12 -9.30
CA GLY A 303 3.75 1.33 -9.16
C GLY A 303 2.74 1.99 -8.22
N GLY A 304 2.75 3.31 -8.14
CA GLY A 304 1.77 4.05 -7.35
C GLY A 304 2.09 4.06 -5.86
N SER A 305 1.06 4.23 -5.01
CA SER A 305 1.22 4.44 -3.56
C SER A 305 1.89 3.28 -2.83
N SER A 306 1.93 2.09 -3.43
CA SER A 306 2.54 0.87 -2.89
C SER A 306 4.03 0.73 -3.16
N TYR A 307 4.61 1.66 -3.94
CA TYR A 307 6.02 1.64 -4.21
C TYR A 307 6.83 1.99 -2.96
N ILE A 308 7.93 1.28 -2.77
CA ILE A 308 8.83 1.36 -1.63
C ILE A 308 10.29 1.40 -2.13
N LYS A 309 11.15 2.11 -1.40
CA LYS A 309 12.61 2.10 -1.64
C LYS A 309 13.27 1.11 -0.69
N ALA A 310 13.44 -0.16 -1.05
CA ALA A 310 14.08 -1.15 -0.18
C ALA A 310 15.58 -0.86 0.08
N PRO A 311 16.18 -1.44 1.14
CA PRO A 311 17.61 -1.28 1.44
C PRO A 311 18.49 -1.84 0.31
N TYR A 312 18.07 -2.95 -0.27
CA TYR A 312 18.66 -3.56 -1.44
C TYR A 312 17.61 -4.38 -2.18
N TRP A 313 17.97 -4.80 -3.38
CA TRP A 313 17.20 -5.73 -4.20
C TRP A 313 18.15 -6.74 -4.81
N THR A 314 17.71 -7.99 -4.96
CA THR A 314 18.51 -9.04 -5.61
C THR A 314 17.95 -9.34 -7.00
N PRO A 315 18.69 -9.09 -8.09
CA PRO A 315 18.29 -9.52 -9.42
C PRO A 315 18.16 -11.05 -9.53
N VAL A 316 17.26 -11.51 -10.40
CA VAL A 316 17.08 -12.95 -10.66
C VAL A 316 18.37 -13.58 -11.22
N LEU A 317 19.06 -12.86 -12.11
CA LEU A 317 20.34 -13.32 -12.67
C LEU A 317 21.37 -13.57 -11.58
N ASP A 318 21.48 -12.66 -10.62
CA ASP A 318 22.46 -12.75 -9.55
C ASP A 318 22.11 -13.89 -8.60
N SER A 319 20.83 -14.11 -8.32
CA SER A 319 20.36 -15.26 -7.54
C SER A 319 20.68 -16.62 -8.21
N ILE A 320 20.57 -16.69 -9.54
CA ILE A 320 20.93 -17.90 -10.31
C ILE A 320 22.44 -18.11 -10.28
N LYS A 321 23.23 -17.05 -10.50
CA LYS A 321 24.70 -17.10 -10.43
C LYS A 321 25.17 -17.55 -9.07
N ASP A 322 24.67 -16.95 -8.01
CA ASP A 322 25.02 -17.30 -6.62
C ASP A 322 24.74 -18.77 -6.33
N ARG A 323 23.60 -19.30 -6.79
CA ARG A 323 23.31 -20.74 -6.65
C ARG A 323 24.27 -21.61 -7.48
N ALA A 324 24.65 -21.15 -8.66
CA ALA A 324 25.53 -21.87 -9.58
C ALA A 324 27.01 -21.82 -9.19
N VAL A 325 27.47 -20.88 -8.35
CA VAL A 325 28.90 -20.78 -7.93
C VAL A 325 29.43 -22.09 -7.34
N ASN A 326 28.59 -22.84 -6.64
CA ASN A 326 28.97 -24.12 -6.05
C ASN A 326 28.89 -25.30 -7.04
N HIS A 327 28.63 -25.04 -8.31
CA HIS A 327 28.51 -26.03 -9.38
C HIS A 327 29.40 -25.58 -10.55
N SER A 328 30.00 -26.51 -11.28
CA SER A 328 30.82 -26.18 -12.47
C SER A 328 29.95 -25.80 -13.69
N VAL A 329 29.03 -24.85 -13.51
CA VAL A 329 28.02 -24.42 -14.49
C VAL A 329 28.26 -22.96 -14.88
N ASP A 330 28.50 -22.70 -16.16
CA ASP A 330 28.62 -21.33 -16.69
C ASP A 330 27.25 -20.67 -16.85
N VAL A 331 27.04 -19.50 -16.24
CA VAL A 331 25.78 -18.75 -16.34
C VAL A 331 25.95 -17.57 -17.28
N VAL A 332 25.42 -17.70 -18.50
CA VAL A 332 25.42 -16.64 -19.50
C VAL A 332 24.10 -15.89 -19.52
N PHE A 333 24.14 -14.61 -19.90
CA PHE A 333 22.96 -13.75 -19.92
C PHE A 333 22.81 -13.04 -21.28
N HIS A 334 21.56 -12.91 -21.72
CA HIS A 334 21.21 -12.02 -22.82
C HIS A 334 19.88 -11.30 -22.54
N THR A 335 19.80 -10.00 -22.82
CA THR A 335 18.57 -9.21 -22.58
C THR A 335 17.38 -9.73 -23.39
N GLY A 336 17.63 -10.25 -24.60
CA GLY A 336 16.59 -10.63 -25.53
C GLY A 336 15.91 -9.39 -26.09
N ALA A 337 14.70 -9.08 -25.62
CA ALA A 337 13.91 -7.93 -26.06
C ALA A 337 13.83 -6.83 -25.00
N LYS A 338 13.73 -5.57 -25.44
CA LYS A 338 13.40 -4.43 -24.57
C LYS A 338 11.89 -4.35 -24.41
N VAL A 339 11.43 -4.17 -23.17
CA VAL A 339 9.99 -4.13 -22.82
C VAL A 339 9.64 -2.89 -21.97
N ASN A 340 10.43 -1.84 -22.11
CA ASN A 340 10.27 -0.63 -21.32
C ASN A 340 8.99 0.12 -21.75
N ARG A 341 8.15 0.49 -20.78
CA ARG A 341 6.97 1.34 -21.04
C ARG A 341 7.38 2.78 -21.39
N TYR A 342 8.45 3.25 -20.77
CA TYR A 342 9.03 4.58 -20.96
C TYR A 342 10.49 4.44 -21.37
N LEU A 343 11.07 5.48 -21.95
CA LEU A 343 12.51 5.51 -22.20
C LEU A 343 13.26 5.33 -20.87
N PRO A 344 14.36 4.55 -20.84
CA PRO A 344 15.21 4.45 -19.66
C PRO A 344 15.66 5.84 -19.20
N THR A 345 15.78 6.03 -17.89
CA THR A 345 16.45 7.20 -17.33
C THR A 345 17.91 7.20 -17.75
N VAL A 346 18.52 8.39 -17.78
CA VAL A 346 19.95 8.54 -18.05
C VAL A 346 20.74 7.69 -17.06
N LEU A 347 21.76 6.96 -17.54
CA LEU A 347 22.58 6.12 -16.69
C LEU A 347 23.48 7.01 -15.82
N PRO A 348 23.64 6.72 -14.52
CA PRO A 348 24.56 7.49 -13.67
C PRO A 348 25.97 7.56 -14.26
N SER A 349 26.43 6.50 -14.93
CA SER A 349 27.74 6.44 -15.60
C SER A 349 27.91 7.41 -16.77
N VAL A 350 26.86 8.06 -17.25
CA VAL A 350 26.93 9.08 -18.33
C VAL A 350 26.58 10.48 -17.83
N VAL A 351 26.41 10.64 -16.52
CA VAL A 351 26.22 11.93 -15.85
C VAL A 351 27.38 12.12 -14.89
N GLN A 352 27.79 13.37 -14.68
CA GLN A 352 28.76 13.72 -13.66
C GLN A 352 28.20 14.90 -12.87
N ASP A 353 28.14 14.75 -11.55
CA ASP A 353 27.80 15.86 -10.68
C ASP A 353 28.97 16.85 -10.71
N LYS A 354 28.65 18.12 -11.01
CA LYS A 354 29.66 19.17 -11.16
C LYS A 354 30.32 19.56 -9.83
N VAL A 355 29.66 19.28 -8.71
CA VAL A 355 30.09 19.61 -7.35
C VAL A 355 30.91 18.47 -6.75
N THR A 356 30.41 17.23 -6.82
CA THR A 356 31.09 16.07 -6.21
C THR A 356 32.10 15.42 -7.15
N GLY A 357 31.95 15.61 -8.47
CA GLY A 357 32.73 14.94 -9.51
C GLY A 357 32.41 13.45 -9.68
N GLN A 358 31.42 12.91 -8.96
CA GLN A 358 31.02 11.51 -9.02
C GLN A 358 30.06 11.25 -10.20
N SER A 359 29.78 9.97 -10.47
CA SER A 359 28.81 9.56 -11.49
C SER A 359 27.38 9.59 -10.94
N ASP A 360 26.91 10.80 -10.65
CA ASP A 360 25.64 11.19 -10.04
C ASP A 360 25.13 12.50 -10.67
N ALA A 361 24.03 13.05 -10.17
CA ALA A 361 23.49 14.33 -10.66
C ALA A 361 23.11 15.25 -9.50
N SER A 362 23.36 16.56 -9.62
CA SER A 362 22.82 17.57 -8.70
C SER A 362 21.54 18.19 -9.25
N VAL A 363 20.62 18.50 -8.33
CA VAL A 363 19.38 19.24 -8.58
C VAL A 363 19.42 20.52 -7.74
N GLU A 364 19.50 21.65 -8.40
CA GLU A 364 19.40 22.97 -7.78
C GLU A 364 17.92 23.41 -7.74
N TRP A 365 17.47 23.84 -6.56
CA TRP A 365 16.13 24.36 -6.34
C TRP A 365 16.20 25.88 -6.29
N HIS A 366 15.38 26.55 -7.09
CA HIS A 366 15.32 28.01 -7.18
C HIS A 366 13.94 28.53 -6.80
N LEU A 367 13.87 29.77 -6.29
CA LEU A 367 12.61 30.50 -6.12
C LEU A 367 12.19 31.13 -7.44
N GLY A 368 11.42 30.39 -8.23
CA GLY A 368 11.00 30.83 -9.57
C GLY A 368 11.13 29.72 -10.59
N HIS A 369 10.86 30.05 -11.85
CA HIS A 369 10.87 29.09 -12.96
C HIS A 369 11.93 29.42 -14.02
N ASP A 370 12.55 30.59 -13.92
CA ASP A 370 13.51 31.14 -14.86
C ASP A 370 14.98 30.93 -14.41
N LEU A 371 15.19 30.25 -13.27
CA LEU A 371 16.50 29.94 -12.69
C LEU A 371 17.37 31.18 -12.41
N THR A 372 16.75 32.37 -12.27
CA THR A 372 17.47 33.63 -12.04
C THR A 372 17.70 33.93 -10.57
N SER A 373 16.92 33.32 -9.68
CA SER A 373 17.10 33.46 -8.23
C SER A 373 18.23 32.57 -7.72
N ASP A 374 18.74 32.89 -6.52
CA ASP A 374 19.74 32.06 -5.86
C ASP A 374 19.20 30.64 -5.60
N VAL A 375 20.12 29.67 -5.58
CA VAL A 375 19.84 28.30 -5.19
C VAL A 375 19.41 28.29 -3.73
N VAL A 376 18.18 27.85 -3.45
CA VAL A 376 17.65 27.73 -2.09
C VAL A 376 17.84 26.36 -1.46
N ALA A 377 18.07 25.34 -2.29
CA ALA A 377 18.49 24.02 -1.85
C ALA A 377 19.20 23.30 -3.00
N GLU A 378 20.10 22.39 -2.64
CA GLU A 378 20.75 21.48 -3.58
C GLU A 378 20.47 20.04 -3.15
N THR A 379 20.20 19.16 -4.11
CA THR A 379 19.96 17.73 -3.85
C THR A 379 20.81 16.90 -4.81
N HIS A 380 21.67 16.07 -4.26
CA HIS A 380 22.48 15.11 -5.02
C HIS A 380 21.70 13.79 -5.14
N MET A 381 21.59 13.23 -6.36
CA MET A 381 20.77 12.07 -6.71
C MET A 381 21.56 10.85 -7.14
#